data_AF-A0A423H0C2-F1
#
_entry.id   AF-A0A423H0C2-F1
#
_cell.length_a   1.000
_cell.length_b   1.000
_cell.length_c   1.000
_cell.angle_alpha   90.00
_cell.angle_beta   90.00
_cell.angle_gamma   90.00
#
_symmetry.space_group_name_H-M   'P 1'
#
loop_
_entity.id
_entity.type
_entity.pdbx_description
1 polymer ?
#
loop_
_entity_poly.entity_id
_entity_poly.type
_entity_poly.pdbx_seq_one_letter_code
_entity_poly.pdbx_strand_id
1 'polypeptide(L)'
;MSALRKPIPEDDFLETQAGQDWLAESVDDLLSRHDVEAPSPVGRSVVLVNADHLPEALADHMATQPDPDHCIEKILIELVGRADDSLLYRWAVRAVGGDPLTVRAMAVDLIAVHANEYRDAKRESDRVEQECGF
;
A
#
# COMPACT_ATOMS: atom_id res chain seq x y z
N MET A 1 -0.84 40.28 22.89
CA MET A 1 0.11 39.15 22.82
C MET A 1 -0.69 37.88 22.54
N SER A 2 -0.94 37.59 21.26
CA SER A 2 -1.64 36.36 20.87
C SER A 2 -0.70 35.18 21.12
N ALA A 3 -1.10 34.29 22.02
CA ALA A 3 -0.45 32.99 22.15
C ALA A 3 -0.67 32.24 20.84
N LEU A 4 0.41 32.08 20.06
CA LEU A 4 0.52 31.08 19.01
C LEU A 4 0.15 29.74 19.65
N ARG A 5 -1.07 29.24 19.37
CA ARG A 5 -1.40 27.85 19.60
C ARG A 5 -0.34 27.07 18.83
N LYS A 6 0.55 26.38 19.55
CA LYS A 6 1.40 25.37 18.94
C LYS A 6 0.46 24.41 18.20
N PRO A 7 0.71 24.07 16.92
CA PRO A 7 0.00 22.96 16.33
C PRO A 7 0.28 21.76 17.25
N ILE A 8 -0.79 21.17 17.76
CA ILE A 8 -0.71 19.85 18.39
C ILE A 8 -0.09 18.97 17.29
N PRO A 9 0.98 18.19 17.58
CA PRO A 9 1.46 17.22 16.60
C PRO A 9 0.24 16.40 16.23
N GLU A 10 -0.20 16.47 14.97
CA GLU A 10 -1.32 15.64 14.56
C GLU A 10 -0.89 14.20 14.79
N ASP A 11 -1.66 13.48 15.59
CA ASP A 11 -1.43 12.05 15.85
C ASP A 11 -1.17 11.35 14.49
N ASP A 12 -0.18 10.46 14.46
CA ASP A 12 0.12 9.68 13.26
C ASP A 12 -1.19 9.04 12.79
N PHE A 13 -1.54 9.21 11.52
CA PHE A 13 -2.81 8.70 11.01
C PHE A 13 -2.98 7.21 11.32
N LEU A 14 -1.88 6.46 11.26
CA LEU A 14 -1.83 5.04 11.55
C LEU A 14 -2.05 4.71 13.04
N GLU A 15 -1.93 5.67 13.97
CA GLU A 15 -2.28 5.45 15.38
C GLU A 15 -3.80 5.53 15.63
N THR A 16 -4.58 5.93 14.62
CA THR A 16 -6.05 6.01 14.70
C THR A 16 -6.71 4.74 14.17
N GLN A 17 -7.93 4.43 14.64
CA GLN A 17 -8.71 3.30 14.11
C GLN A 17 -8.98 3.46 12.60
N ALA A 18 -9.32 4.68 12.16
CA ALA A 18 -9.56 4.97 10.75
C ALA A 18 -8.32 4.74 9.88
N GLY A 19 -7.13 5.07 10.38
CA GLY A 19 -5.88 4.81 9.66
C GLY A 19 -5.51 3.33 9.64
N GLN A 20 -5.79 2.58 10.70
CA GLN A 20 -5.61 1.13 10.72
C GLN A 20 -6.58 0.41 9.76
N ASP A 21 -7.84 0.83 9.73
CA ASP A 21 -8.85 0.29 8.80
C ASP A 21 -8.46 0.57 7.35
N TRP A 22 -8.08 1.82 7.05
CA TRP A 22 -7.58 2.21 5.72
C TRP A 22 -6.35 1.41 5.30
N LEU A 23 -5.37 1.22 6.21
CA LEU A 23 -4.16 0.46 5.92
C LEU A 23 -4.49 -1.01 5.63
N ALA A 24 -5.42 -1.60 6.37
CA ALA A 24 -5.84 -2.99 6.16
C ALA A 24 -6.50 -3.17 4.78
N GLU A 25 -7.44 -2.30 4.43
CA GLU A 25 -8.11 -2.31 3.11
C GLU A 25 -7.11 -2.09 1.98
N SER A 26 -6.24 -1.08 2.11
CA SER A 26 -5.23 -0.77 1.08
C SER A 26 -4.24 -1.92 0.86
N VAL A 27 -3.87 -2.63 1.93
CA VAL A 27 -3.02 -3.83 1.82
C VAL A 27 -3.74 -4.92 1.04
N ASP A 28 -5.02 -5.17 1.34
CA ASP A 28 -5.80 -6.19 0.64
C ASP A 28 -5.99 -5.83 -0.85
N ASP A 29 -6.17 -4.53 -1.16
CA ASP A 29 -6.25 -4.01 -2.53
C ASP A 29 -4.93 -4.24 -3.29
N LEU A 30 -3.79 -3.88 -2.69
CA LEU A 30 -2.47 -4.04 -3.31
C LEU A 30 -2.11 -5.52 -3.51
N LEU A 31 -2.43 -6.38 -2.52
CA LEU A 31 -2.28 -7.83 -2.64
C LEU A 31 -3.16 -8.41 -3.75
N SER A 32 -4.30 -7.78 -4.01
CA SER A 32 -5.23 -8.11 -5.10
C SER A 32 -4.89 -7.42 -6.43
N ARG A 33 -3.72 -6.78 -6.55
CA ARG A 33 -3.21 -6.11 -7.75
C ARG A 33 -4.01 -4.87 -8.17
N HIS A 34 -4.66 -4.21 -7.22
CA HIS A 34 -5.25 -2.90 -7.43
C HIS A 34 -4.27 -1.79 -6.99
N ASP A 35 -4.39 -0.62 -7.63
CA ASP A 35 -3.70 0.58 -7.20
C ASP A 35 -4.30 1.06 -5.87
N VAL A 36 -3.45 1.53 -4.96
CA VAL A 36 -3.90 2.24 -3.74
C VAL A 36 -3.98 3.71 -4.08
N GLU A 37 -5.16 4.29 -3.88
CA GLU A 37 -5.46 5.66 -4.30
C GLU A 37 -5.85 6.57 -3.13
N ALA A 38 -5.55 7.85 -3.27
CA ALA A 38 -6.10 8.94 -2.45
C ALA A 38 -7.25 9.64 -3.16
N PRO A 39 -8.33 10.00 -2.45
CA PRO A 39 -9.42 10.78 -3.02
C PRO A 39 -8.93 12.16 -3.49
N SER A 40 -9.61 12.73 -4.49
CA SER A 40 -9.29 14.06 -5.03
C SER A 40 -10.54 14.95 -4.99
N PRO A 41 -10.44 16.17 -4.43
CA PRO A 41 -11.57 17.10 -4.33
C PRO A 41 -12.10 17.60 -5.69
N VAL A 42 -11.31 17.48 -6.77
CA VAL A 42 -11.61 18.09 -8.08
C VAL A 42 -11.65 17.07 -9.23
N GLY A 43 -11.80 15.78 -8.92
CA GLY A 43 -11.97 14.77 -9.96
C GLY A 43 -11.45 13.38 -9.58
N ARG A 44 -10.65 12.78 -10.46
CA ARG A 44 -10.16 11.40 -10.29
C ARG A 44 -9.21 11.31 -9.11
N SER A 45 -9.26 10.19 -8.40
CA SER A 45 -8.32 9.82 -7.36
C SER A 45 -6.87 9.89 -7.85
N VAL A 46 -5.95 10.08 -6.92
CA VAL A 46 -4.50 10.09 -7.15
C VAL A 46 -3.93 8.75 -6.73
N VAL A 47 -3.18 8.09 -7.60
CA VAL A 47 -2.51 6.82 -7.26
C VAL A 47 -1.36 7.11 -6.30
N LEU A 48 -1.43 6.54 -5.10
CA LEU A 48 -0.38 6.58 -4.08
C LEU A 48 0.64 5.45 -4.29
N VAL A 49 0.13 4.22 -4.47
CA VAL A 49 0.95 3.04 -4.73
C VAL A 49 0.37 2.32 -5.93
N ASN A 50 1.20 2.14 -6.97
CA ASN A 50 0.80 1.35 -8.12
C ASN A 50 0.92 -0.16 -7.81
N ALA A 51 0.03 -0.96 -8.39
CA ALA A 51 0.02 -2.42 -8.24
C ALA A 51 1.39 -3.07 -8.51
N ASP A 52 2.19 -2.52 -9.43
CA ASP A 52 3.48 -3.06 -9.84
C ASP A 52 4.62 -2.82 -8.84
N HIS A 53 4.47 -1.90 -7.88
CA HIS A 53 5.49 -1.67 -6.85
C HIS A 53 5.71 -2.89 -5.95
N LEU A 54 4.67 -3.70 -5.69
CA LEU A 54 4.79 -4.89 -4.85
C LEU A 54 5.65 -5.99 -5.53
N PRO A 55 5.41 -6.38 -6.79
CA PRO A 55 6.33 -7.25 -7.53
C PRO A 55 7.77 -6.72 -7.61
N GLU A 56 7.96 -5.42 -7.80
CA GLU A 56 9.30 -4.81 -7.84
C GLU A 56 10.03 -4.97 -6.50
N ALA A 57 9.35 -4.64 -5.39
CA ALA A 57 9.90 -4.82 -4.04
C ALA A 57 10.23 -6.30 -3.73
N LEU A 58 9.41 -7.24 -4.19
CA LEU A 58 9.67 -8.68 -4.07
C LEU A 58 10.90 -9.10 -4.86
N ALA A 59 11.05 -8.62 -6.09
CA ALA A 59 12.21 -8.91 -6.94
C ALA A 59 13.50 -8.37 -6.33
N ASP A 60 13.47 -7.14 -5.80
CA ASP A 60 14.60 -6.52 -5.10
C ASP A 60 14.96 -7.30 -3.83
N HIS A 61 13.97 -7.66 -3.01
CA HIS A 61 14.21 -8.46 -1.81
C HIS A 61 14.90 -9.79 -2.13
N MET A 62 14.41 -10.51 -3.15
CA MET A 62 15.04 -11.75 -3.60
C MET A 62 16.45 -11.56 -4.18
N ALA A 63 16.73 -10.44 -4.83
CA ALA A 63 18.07 -10.14 -5.33
C ALA A 63 19.09 -9.98 -4.21
N THR A 64 18.68 -9.51 -3.03
CA THR A 64 19.55 -9.38 -1.85
C THR A 64 19.83 -10.71 -1.14
N GLN A 65 19.03 -11.75 -1.41
CA GLN A 65 19.20 -13.09 -0.85
C GLN A 65 19.32 -14.13 -1.99
N PRO A 66 20.45 -14.14 -2.73
CA PRO A 66 20.63 -15.05 -3.85
C PRO A 66 20.77 -16.49 -3.35
N ASP A 67 19.67 -17.21 -3.34
CA ASP A 67 19.65 -18.65 -3.13
C ASP A 67 19.70 -19.35 -4.51
N PRO A 68 20.74 -20.17 -4.80
CA PRO A 68 20.87 -20.89 -6.07
C PRO A 68 19.76 -21.92 -6.32
N ASP A 69 19.00 -22.33 -5.29
CA ASP A 69 17.85 -23.22 -5.46
C ASP A 69 16.58 -22.44 -5.89
N HIS A 70 16.59 -21.09 -5.84
CA HIS A 70 15.41 -20.24 -6.06
C HIS A 70 15.24 -19.71 -7.50
N CYS A 71 15.79 -20.40 -8.51
CA CYS A 71 15.60 -20.02 -9.92
C CYS A 71 14.14 -20.18 -10.40
N ILE A 72 13.37 -21.05 -9.75
CA ILE A 72 11.94 -21.29 -10.05
C ILE A 72 11.10 -20.11 -9.53
N GLU A 73 11.45 -19.54 -8.39
CA GLU A 73 10.82 -18.37 -7.80
C GLU A 73 10.90 -17.13 -8.69
N LYS A 74 12.04 -16.90 -9.35
CA LYS A 74 12.19 -15.80 -10.32
C LYS A 74 11.26 -15.96 -11.54
N ILE A 75 11.01 -17.19 -11.97
CA ILE A 75 10.06 -17.49 -13.06
C ILE A 75 8.61 -17.30 -12.59
N LEU A 76 8.33 -17.55 -11.31
CA LEU A 76 6.99 -17.40 -10.73
C LEU A 76 6.60 -15.93 -10.53
N ILE A 77 7.54 -15.04 -10.18
CA ILE A 77 7.30 -13.58 -10.13
C ILE A 77 6.93 -13.04 -11.53
N GLU A 78 7.67 -13.46 -12.56
CA GLU A 78 7.38 -13.13 -13.97
C GLU A 78 6.00 -13.64 -14.44
N LEU A 79 5.52 -14.75 -13.85
CA LEU A 79 4.19 -15.31 -14.14
C LEU A 79 3.07 -14.61 -13.35
N VAL A 80 3.34 -14.14 -12.12
CA VAL A 80 2.44 -13.27 -11.33
C VAL A 80 2.15 -11.96 -12.07
N GLY A 81 3.12 -11.41 -12.81
CA GLY A 81 2.91 -10.24 -13.67
C GLY A 81 1.95 -10.46 -14.85
N ARG A 82 1.44 -11.68 -15.08
CA ARG A 82 0.65 -12.05 -16.27
C ARG A 82 -0.70 -12.73 -16.00
N ALA A 83 -1.10 -13.11 -14.78
CA ALA A 83 -2.41 -13.76 -14.57
C ALA A 83 -3.01 -13.64 -13.15
N ASP A 84 -4.34 -13.71 -13.14
CA ASP A 84 -5.30 -13.22 -12.14
C ASP A 84 -5.85 -14.37 -11.27
N ASP A 85 -5.00 -15.14 -10.56
CA ASP A 85 -5.50 -16.29 -9.78
C ASP A 85 -4.77 -16.57 -8.45
N SER A 86 -5.58 -16.94 -7.45
CA SER A 86 -5.29 -17.29 -6.05
C SER A 86 -4.22 -18.38 -5.82
N LEU A 87 -3.87 -19.13 -6.87
CA LEU A 87 -2.78 -20.09 -6.86
C LEU A 87 -1.43 -19.38 -6.88
N LEU A 88 -1.30 -18.28 -7.60
CA LEU A 88 -0.06 -17.54 -7.77
C LEU A 88 0.37 -16.83 -6.47
N TYR A 89 -0.58 -16.33 -5.68
CA TYR A 89 -0.32 -15.80 -4.33
C TYR A 89 0.34 -16.85 -3.42
N ARG A 90 -0.19 -18.07 -3.38
CA ARG A 90 0.39 -19.19 -2.60
C ARG A 90 1.80 -19.56 -3.05
N TRP A 91 2.13 -19.36 -4.32
CA TRP A 91 3.46 -19.65 -4.86
C TRP A 91 4.44 -18.49 -4.63
N ALA A 92 3.99 -17.23 -4.70
CA ALA A 92 4.78 -16.06 -4.31
C ALA A 92 5.15 -16.09 -2.82
N VAL A 93 4.22 -16.51 -1.95
CA VAL A 93 4.49 -16.76 -0.53
C VAL A 93 5.58 -17.81 -0.34
N ARG A 94 5.53 -18.90 -1.12
CA ARG A 94 6.56 -19.93 -1.11
C ARG A 94 7.91 -19.39 -1.57
N ALA A 95 7.88 -18.44 -2.51
CA ALA A 95 9.04 -17.87 -3.14
C ALA A 95 9.87 -16.93 -2.26
N VAL A 96 9.23 -16.27 -1.30
CA VAL A 96 9.89 -15.40 -0.31
C VAL A 96 10.24 -16.13 0.99
N GLY A 97 10.55 -17.43 0.89
CA GLY A 97 10.92 -18.25 2.05
C GLY A 97 9.73 -18.91 2.77
N GLY A 98 8.53 -18.88 2.20
CA GLY A 98 7.39 -19.66 2.69
C GLY A 98 6.56 -19.01 3.79
N ASP A 99 6.87 -17.76 4.19
CA ASP A 99 6.07 -17.02 5.17
C ASP A 99 5.12 -16.02 4.47
N PRO A 100 3.79 -16.26 4.52
CA PRO A 100 2.80 -15.33 3.97
C PRO A 100 2.89 -13.94 4.58
N LEU A 101 3.41 -13.82 5.79
CA LEU A 101 3.55 -12.55 6.50
C LEU A 101 4.62 -11.65 5.87
N THR A 102 5.62 -12.21 5.17
CA THR A 102 6.67 -11.42 4.51
C THR A 102 6.11 -10.57 3.37
N VAL A 103 5.28 -11.15 2.51
CA VAL A 103 4.63 -10.41 1.41
C VAL A 103 3.70 -9.34 1.96
N ARG A 104 2.94 -9.67 3.02
CA ARG A 104 2.03 -8.73 3.67
C ARG A 104 2.79 -7.59 4.36
N ALA A 105 3.93 -7.88 4.98
CA ALA A 105 4.78 -6.86 5.62
C ALA A 105 5.34 -5.88 4.58
N MET A 106 5.81 -6.37 3.42
CA MET A 106 6.24 -5.50 2.33
C MET A 106 5.11 -4.61 1.80
N ALA A 107 3.90 -5.16 1.65
CA ALA A 107 2.74 -4.36 1.27
C ALA A 107 2.42 -3.28 2.32
N VAL A 108 2.49 -3.62 3.61
CA VAL A 108 2.34 -2.65 4.71
C VAL A 108 3.38 -1.54 4.61
N ASP A 109 4.66 -1.89 4.44
CA ASP A 109 5.76 -0.92 4.36
C ASP A 109 5.60 0.03 3.16
N LEU A 110 5.18 -0.49 2.00
CA LEU A 110 4.92 0.30 0.80
C LEU A 110 3.76 1.29 0.98
N ILE A 111 2.73 0.92 1.73
CA ILE A 111 1.51 1.74 1.90
C ILE A 111 1.66 2.72 3.07
N ALA A 112 2.25 2.27 4.18
CA ALA A 112 2.30 3.04 5.43
C ALA A 112 2.97 4.41 5.27
N VAL A 113 3.95 4.52 4.36
CA VAL A 113 4.63 5.80 4.08
C VAL A 113 3.70 6.87 3.48
N HIS A 114 2.57 6.46 2.90
CA HIS A 114 1.58 7.36 2.29
C HIS A 114 0.37 7.67 3.20
N ALA A 115 0.37 7.19 4.45
CA ALA A 115 -0.76 7.34 5.36
C ALA A 115 -1.19 8.79 5.61
N ASN A 116 -0.21 9.68 5.84
CA ASN A 116 -0.51 11.09 6.07
C ASN A 116 -0.96 11.81 4.79
N GLU A 117 -0.44 11.41 3.63
CA GLU A 117 -0.86 11.93 2.33
C GLU A 117 -2.33 11.57 2.03
N TYR A 118 -2.70 10.31 2.26
CA TYR A 118 -4.11 9.87 2.15
C TYR A 118 -5.01 10.67 3.10
N ARG A 119 -4.64 10.78 4.37
CA ARG A 119 -5.41 11.51 5.39
C ARG A 119 -5.67 12.95 4.96
N ASP A 120 -4.64 13.64 4.49
CA ASP A 120 -4.73 15.04 4.11
C ASP A 120 -5.60 15.22 2.85
N ALA A 121 -5.46 14.32 1.87
CA ALA A 121 -6.32 14.27 0.69
C ALA A 121 -7.79 13.99 1.04
N LYS A 122 -8.05 13.06 1.97
CA LYS A 122 -9.40 12.74 2.44
C LYS A 122 -10.05 13.92 3.16
N ARG A 123 -9.31 14.58 4.06
CA ARG A 123 -9.80 15.78 4.76
C ARG A 123 -10.15 16.91 3.80
N GLU A 124 -9.32 17.13 2.79
CA GLU A 124 -9.59 18.16 1.79
C GLU A 124 -10.81 17.81 0.93
N SER A 125 -10.95 16.55 0.51
CA SER A 125 -12.12 16.06 -0.22
C SER A 125 -13.40 16.26 0.59
N ASP A 126 -13.41 15.83 1.86
CA ASP A 126 -14.56 15.94 2.75
C ASP A 126 -14.95 17.41 3.00
N ARG A 127 -13.96 18.31 3.11
CA ARG A 127 -14.21 19.76 3.23
C ARG A 127 -14.92 20.31 2.00
N VAL A 128 -14.42 19.98 0.80
CA VAL A 128 -15.00 20.45 -0.46
C VAL A 128 -16.42 19.91 -0.65
N GLU A 129 -16.67 18.64 -0.30
CA GLU A 129 -18.01 18.05 -0.31
C GLU A 129 -18.97 18.82 0.62
N GLN A 130 -18.53 19.15 1.84
CA GLN A 130 -19.35 19.93 2.80
C GLN A 130 -19.63 21.36 2.33
N GLU A 131 -18.67 22.00 1.66
CA GLU A 131 -18.81 23.37 1.15
C GLU A 131 -19.66 23.45 -0.13
N CYS A 132 -19.62 22.41 -0.97
CA CYS A 132 -20.26 22.42 -2.29
C CYS A 132 -21.58 21.64 -2.36
N GLY A 133 -21.90 20.80 -1.36
CA GLY A 133 -23.21 20.17 -1.17
C GLY A 133 -23.67 19.27 -2.31
N PHE A 134 -22.76 18.45 -2.87
CA PHE A 134 -23.12 17.44 -3.89
C PHE A 134 -23.90 16.26 -3.29
#